data_AF-A0A925S782-F1
#
_entry.id   AF-A0A925S782-F1
#
_cell.length_a   1.000
_cell.length_b   1.000
_cell.length_c   1.000
_cell.angle_alpha   90.00
_cell.angle_beta   90.00
_cell.angle_gamma   90.00
#
_symmetry.space_group_name_H-M   'P 1'
#
loop_
_entity.id
_entity.type
_entity.pdbx_description
1 polymer ?
#
loop_
_entity_poly.entity_id
_entity_poly.type
_entity_poly.pdbx_seq_one_letter_code
_entity_poly.pdbx_strand_id
1 'polypeptide(L)'
;MVKKLKQMADKKTASAANLLDSQFASTVKDSAQQIWLAGLGAFSKAQEEGGKVFEALVKEGVTLQKKTQSVAEEKIGEVANKMSGMAGDVTAKAGQHWDKLESIFEERTARALGKLGVPSAKDVAALSKRIDELSAQVAKLGGKATATKAAAKTAAKPAAKTAAKPAAKPAAKRAARKTA
;
A
#
# COMPACT_ATOMS: atom_id res chain seq x y z
N MET A 1 62.85 -89.18 -18.00
CA MET A 1 61.37 -89.22 -17.90
C MET A 1 60.76 -88.13 -17.01
N VAL A 2 61.52 -87.42 -16.16
CA VAL A 2 60.98 -86.42 -15.20
C VAL A 2 60.40 -85.16 -15.87
N LYS A 3 60.94 -84.74 -17.02
CA LYS A 3 60.50 -83.51 -17.72
C LYS A 3 59.06 -83.60 -18.27
N LYS A 4 58.61 -84.81 -18.65
CA LYS A 4 57.26 -85.06 -19.17
C LYS A 4 56.20 -85.12 -18.05
N LEU A 5 56.58 -85.64 -16.88
CA LEU A 5 55.75 -85.62 -15.67
C LEU A 5 55.57 -84.19 -15.14
N LYS A 6 56.62 -83.37 -15.14
CA LYS A 6 56.53 -81.97 -14.75
C LYS A 6 55.61 -81.16 -15.67
N GLN A 7 55.74 -81.32 -16.99
CA GLN A 7 54.82 -80.66 -17.94
C GLN A 7 53.35 -81.09 -17.78
N MET A 8 53.08 -82.36 -17.49
CA MET A 8 51.71 -82.81 -17.24
C MET A 8 51.15 -82.25 -15.93
N ALA A 9 51.97 -82.15 -14.88
CA ALA A 9 51.58 -81.52 -13.62
C ALA A 9 51.28 -80.02 -13.82
N ASP A 10 52.16 -79.30 -14.51
CA ASP A 10 52.00 -77.87 -14.79
C ASP A 10 50.75 -77.61 -15.67
N LYS A 11 50.47 -78.47 -16.66
CA LYS A 11 49.26 -78.38 -17.51
C LYS A 11 47.98 -78.71 -16.73
N LYS A 12 48.02 -79.66 -15.79
CA LYS A 12 46.88 -79.98 -14.92
C LYS A 12 46.58 -78.82 -13.97
N THR A 13 47.60 -78.18 -13.41
CA THR A 13 47.45 -77.00 -12.55
C THR A 13 46.89 -75.81 -13.35
N ALA A 14 47.37 -75.56 -14.57
CA ALA A 14 46.84 -74.50 -15.42
C ALA A 14 45.38 -74.74 -15.85
N SER A 15 45.02 -76.00 -16.14
CA SER A 15 43.63 -76.37 -16.46
C SER A 15 42.71 -76.22 -15.26
N ALA A 16 43.16 -76.57 -14.06
CA ALA A 16 42.39 -76.41 -12.83
C ALA A 16 42.21 -74.92 -12.47
N ALA A 17 43.25 -74.11 -12.67
CA ALA A 17 43.19 -72.66 -12.45
C ALA A 17 42.20 -71.96 -13.39
N ASN A 18 42.19 -72.30 -14.69
CA ASN A 18 41.23 -71.73 -15.65
C ASN A 18 39.77 -72.15 -15.36
N LEU A 19 39.56 -73.36 -14.84
CA LEU A 19 38.22 -73.85 -14.51
C LEU A 19 37.68 -73.15 -13.26
N LEU A 20 38.55 -72.86 -12.29
CA LEU A 20 38.22 -72.08 -11.10
C LEU A 20 37.94 -70.61 -11.44
N ASP A 21 38.73 -70.00 -12.34
CA ASP A 21 38.52 -68.62 -12.80
C ASP A 21 37.20 -68.46 -13.57
N SER A 22 36.87 -69.44 -14.42
CA SER A 22 35.59 -69.48 -15.15
C SER A 22 34.39 -69.64 -14.20
N GLN A 23 34.49 -70.52 -13.20
CA GLN A 23 33.46 -70.65 -12.17
C GLN A 23 33.31 -69.37 -11.34
N PHE A 24 34.42 -68.73 -10.97
CA PHE A 24 34.39 -67.46 -10.23
C PHE A 24 33.76 -66.34 -11.07
N ALA A 25 34.17 -66.20 -12.34
CA ALA A 25 33.60 -65.23 -13.27
C ALA A 25 32.09 -65.45 -13.48
N SER A 26 31.64 -66.70 -13.58
CA SER A 26 30.21 -67.01 -13.68
C SER A 26 29.43 -66.61 -12.42
N THR A 27 30.00 -66.87 -11.23
CA THR A 27 29.35 -66.51 -9.95
C THR A 27 29.28 -64.98 -9.76
N VAL A 28 30.32 -64.25 -10.17
CA VAL A 28 30.34 -62.78 -10.13
C VAL A 28 29.33 -62.19 -11.11
N LYS A 29 29.22 -62.76 -12.33
CA LYS A 29 28.22 -62.34 -13.31
C LYS A 29 26.81 -62.58 -12.81
N ASP A 30 26.54 -63.75 -12.22
CA ASP A 30 25.22 -64.08 -11.68
C ASP A 30 24.86 -63.16 -10.49
N SER A 31 25.82 -62.87 -9.61
CA SER A 31 25.63 -61.91 -8.51
C SER A 31 25.39 -60.49 -9.01
N ALA A 32 26.16 -60.02 -9.99
CA ALA A 32 25.97 -58.71 -10.61
C ALA A 32 24.60 -58.61 -11.31
N GLN A 33 24.15 -59.68 -11.95
CA GLN A 33 22.84 -59.75 -12.58
C GLN A 33 21.71 -59.73 -11.54
N GLN A 34 21.89 -60.41 -10.40
CA GLN A 34 20.94 -60.35 -9.28
C GLN A 34 20.89 -58.95 -8.65
N ILE A 35 22.03 -58.31 -8.44
CA ILE A 35 22.10 -56.94 -7.92
C ILE A 35 21.44 -55.96 -8.89
N TRP A 36 21.64 -56.15 -10.20
CA TRP A 36 21.01 -55.33 -11.22
C TRP A 36 19.49 -55.51 -11.26
N LEU A 37 19.00 -56.74 -11.22
CA LEU A 37 17.57 -57.06 -11.18
C LEU A 37 16.91 -56.57 -9.89
N ALA A 38 17.58 -56.73 -8.75
CA ALA A 38 17.14 -56.17 -7.48
C ALA A 38 17.14 -54.63 -7.50
N GLY A 39 18.12 -54.02 -8.16
CA GLY A 39 18.17 -52.57 -8.39
C GLY A 39 17.00 -52.07 -9.23
N LEU A 40 16.67 -52.74 -10.34
CA LEU A 40 15.49 -52.40 -11.14
C LEU A 40 14.18 -52.65 -10.37
N GLY A 41 14.10 -53.72 -9.59
CA GLY A 41 12.93 -54.04 -8.77
C GLY A 41 12.69 -53.01 -7.66
N ALA A 42 13.75 -52.61 -6.95
CA ALA A 42 13.68 -51.57 -5.93
C ALA A 42 13.35 -50.19 -6.53
N PHE A 43 13.91 -49.85 -7.70
CA PHE A 43 13.56 -48.62 -8.40
C PHE A 43 12.10 -48.61 -8.87
N SER A 44 11.60 -49.73 -9.39
CA SER A 44 10.20 -49.87 -9.79
C SER A 44 9.25 -49.74 -8.59
N LYS A 45 9.62 -50.34 -7.44
CA LYS A 45 8.85 -50.21 -6.19
C LYS A 45 8.88 -48.78 -5.64
N ALA A 46 10.03 -48.10 -5.73
CA ALA A 46 10.16 -46.69 -5.36
C ALA A 46 9.38 -45.77 -6.32
N GLN A 47 9.22 -46.10 -7.61
CA GLN A 47 8.33 -45.38 -8.51
C GLN A 47 6.86 -45.57 -8.11
N GLU A 48 6.45 -46.81 -7.82
CA GLU A 48 5.07 -47.14 -7.47
C GLU A 48 4.64 -46.54 -6.12
N GLU A 49 5.55 -46.52 -5.14
CA GLU A 49 5.34 -45.88 -3.83
C GLU A 49 5.61 -44.37 -3.88
N GLY A 50 6.55 -43.93 -4.71
CA GLY A 50 6.91 -42.53 -4.89
C GLY A 50 5.77 -41.69 -5.46
N GLY A 51 4.96 -42.24 -6.37
CA GLY A 51 3.75 -41.58 -6.85
C GLY A 51 2.74 -41.31 -5.74
N LYS A 52 2.54 -42.26 -4.81
CA LYS A 52 1.61 -42.10 -3.68
C LYS A 52 2.10 -41.05 -2.68
N VAL A 53 3.41 -41.03 -2.39
CA VAL A 53 4.01 -40.02 -1.51
C VAL A 53 3.97 -38.64 -2.18
N PHE A 54 4.19 -38.56 -3.49
CA PHE A 54 4.05 -37.32 -4.25
C PHE A 54 2.62 -36.79 -4.23
N GLU A 55 1.61 -37.63 -4.52
CA GLU A 55 0.20 -37.25 -4.43
C GLU A 55 -0.20 -36.80 -3.01
N ALA A 56 0.31 -37.48 -1.98
CA ALA A 56 0.11 -37.06 -0.58
C ALA A 56 0.74 -35.69 -0.31
N LEU A 57 1.97 -35.45 -0.74
CA LEU A 57 2.65 -34.16 -0.62
C LEU A 57 1.95 -33.05 -1.40
N VAL A 58 1.45 -33.33 -2.60
CA VAL A 58 0.67 -32.37 -3.39
C VAL A 58 -0.64 -32.04 -2.68
N LYS A 59 -1.33 -33.04 -2.13
CA LYS A 59 -2.56 -32.84 -1.37
C LYS A 59 -2.31 -32.03 -0.10
N GLU A 60 -1.23 -32.32 0.63
CA GLU A 60 -0.80 -31.51 1.77
C GLU A 60 -0.37 -30.09 1.36
N GLY A 61 0.30 -29.93 0.21
CA GLY A 61 0.65 -28.62 -0.34
C GLY A 61 -0.58 -27.79 -0.67
N VAL A 62 -1.59 -28.38 -1.30
CA VAL A 62 -2.87 -27.72 -1.63
C VAL A 62 -3.64 -27.37 -0.36
N THR A 63 -3.68 -28.24 0.65
CA THR A 63 -4.36 -27.93 1.92
C THR A 63 -3.60 -26.86 2.71
N LEU A 64 -2.26 -26.90 2.72
CA LEU A 64 -1.42 -25.88 3.35
C LEU A 64 -1.55 -24.53 2.64
N GLN A 65 -1.60 -24.51 1.31
CA GLN A 65 -1.84 -23.31 0.52
C GLN A 65 -3.22 -22.73 0.83
N LYS A 66 -4.29 -23.56 0.82
CA LYS A 66 -5.64 -23.09 1.18
C LYS A 66 -5.71 -22.58 2.61
N LYS A 67 -5.06 -23.26 3.55
CA LYS A 67 -5.01 -22.85 4.96
C LYS A 67 -4.23 -21.55 5.14
N THR A 68 -3.11 -21.40 4.45
CA THR A 68 -2.30 -20.17 4.44
C THR A 68 -3.06 -19.03 3.78
N GLN A 69 -3.74 -19.28 2.68
CA GLN A 69 -4.57 -18.28 2.00
C GLN A 69 -5.72 -17.83 2.90
N SER A 70 -6.45 -18.77 3.52
CA SER A 70 -7.55 -18.44 4.44
C SER A 70 -7.05 -17.65 5.66
N VAL A 71 -5.94 -18.06 6.26
CA VAL A 71 -5.35 -17.36 7.41
C VAL A 71 -4.81 -16.00 6.99
N ALA A 72 -4.20 -15.88 5.81
CA ALA A 72 -3.75 -14.61 5.27
C ALA A 72 -4.93 -13.69 4.97
N GLU A 73 -6.01 -14.18 4.36
CA GLU A 73 -7.22 -13.42 4.08
C GLU A 73 -7.91 -12.97 5.38
N GLU A 74 -8.03 -13.84 6.39
CA GLU A 74 -8.56 -13.46 7.72
C GLU A 74 -7.65 -12.45 8.43
N LYS A 75 -6.33 -12.66 8.44
CA LYS A 75 -5.38 -11.78 9.13
C LYS A 75 -5.25 -10.43 8.43
N ILE A 76 -5.21 -10.41 7.10
CA ILE A 76 -5.20 -9.17 6.32
C ILE A 76 -6.54 -8.46 6.50
N GLY A 77 -7.67 -9.16 6.51
CA GLY A 77 -8.99 -8.58 6.79
C GLY A 77 -9.08 -7.95 8.19
N GLU A 78 -8.62 -8.66 9.22
CA GLU A 78 -8.59 -8.16 10.60
C GLU A 78 -7.64 -6.96 10.76
N VAL A 79 -6.44 -7.02 10.17
CA VAL A 79 -5.45 -5.94 10.22
C VAL A 79 -5.92 -4.75 9.40
N ALA A 80 -6.49 -4.96 8.22
CA ALA A 80 -7.05 -3.89 7.39
C ALA A 80 -8.22 -3.22 8.10
N ASN A 81 -9.12 -3.97 8.75
CA ASN A 81 -10.21 -3.39 9.54
C ASN A 81 -9.69 -2.63 10.76
N LYS A 82 -8.71 -3.16 11.49
CA LYS A 82 -8.07 -2.45 12.62
C LYS A 82 -7.34 -1.20 12.16
N MET A 83 -6.62 -1.27 11.04
CA MET A 83 -5.89 -0.15 10.48
C MET A 83 -6.83 0.91 9.91
N SER A 84 -7.94 0.51 9.28
CA SER A 84 -8.98 1.44 8.84
C SER A 84 -9.69 2.10 10.02
N GLY A 85 -9.99 1.37 11.08
CA GLY A 85 -10.55 1.94 12.32
C GLY A 85 -9.58 2.93 12.97
N MET A 86 -8.32 2.52 13.13
CA MET A 86 -7.27 3.36 13.71
C MET A 86 -6.92 4.57 12.83
N ALA A 87 -6.94 4.42 11.50
CA ALA A 87 -6.78 5.54 10.57
C ALA A 87 -7.97 6.50 10.65
N GLY A 88 -9.20 6.00 10.85
CA GLY A 88 -10.37 6.82 11.11
C GLY A 88 -10.24 7.61 12.41
N ASP A 89 -9.85 6.97 13.50
CA ASP A 89 -9.65 7.60 14.81
C ASP A 89 -8.48 8.59 14.83
N VAL A 90 -7.37 8.24 14.18
CA VAL A 90 -6.21 9.12 14.01
C VAL A 90 -6.56 10.27 13.10
N THR A 91 -7.31 10.07 12.01
CA THR A 91 -7.73 11.19 11.14
C THR A 91 -8.71 12.11 11.85
N ALA A 92 -9.64 11.58 12.64
CA ALA A 92 -10.58 12.38 13.42
C ALA A 92 -9.88 13.18 14.54
N LYS A 93 -8.97 12.55 15.30
CA LYS A 93 -8.16 13.25 16.31
C LYS A 93 -7.16 14.21 15.68
N ALA A 94 -6.47 13.78 14.63
CA ALA A 94 -5.51 14.60 13.92
C ALA A 94 -6.21 15.77 13.22
N GLY A 95 -7.45 15.63 12.74
CA GLY A 95 -8.23 16.74 12.18
C GLY A 95 -8.37 17.90 13.17
N GLN A 96 -8.72 17.60 14.43
CA GLN A 96 -8.77 18.60 15.50
C GLN A 96 -7.39 19.21 15.83
N HIS A 97 -6.32 18.41 15.71
CA HIS A 97 -4.96 18.92 15.86
C HIS A 97 -4.49 19.71 14.62
N TRP A 98 -5.02 19.41 13.44
CA TRP A 98 -4.76 20.10 12.17
C TRP A 98 -5.38 21.50 12.18
N ASP A 99 -6.61 21.65 12.65
CA ASP A 99 -7.22 22.98 12.86
C ASP A 99 -6.37 23.85 13.81
N LYS A 100 -5.80 23.23 14.85
CA LYS A 100 -4.89 23.91 15.79
C LYS A 100 -3.54 24.24 15.16
N LEU A 101 -3.01 23.38 14.29
CA LEU A 101 -1.79 23.63 13.53
C LEU A 101 -2.00 24.71 12.46
N GLU A 102 -3.16 24.75 11.82
CA GLU A 102 -3.57 25.81 10.90
C GLU A 102 -3.60 27.15 11.62
N SER A 103 -4.21 27.23 12.80
CA SER A 103 -4.19 28.44 13.63
C SER A 103 -2.77 28.87 14.03
N ILE A 104 -1.91 27.93 14.44
CA ILE A 104 -0.51 28.24 14.79
C ILE A 104 0.29 28.66 13.56
N PHE A 105 0.04 28.02 12.41
CA PHE A 105 0.69 28.36 11.15
C PHE A 105 0.26 29.74 10.66
N GLU A 106 -1.03 30.06 10.71
CA GLU A 106 -1.55 31.40 10.42
C GLU A 106 -0.94 32.43 11.36
N GLU A 107 -0.86 32.16 12.67
CA GLU A 107 -0.28 33.07 13.63
C GLU A 107 1.23 33.26 13.39
N ARG A 108 1.96 32.19 13.05
CA ARG A 108 3.39 32.26 12.73
C ARG A 108 3.63 32.98 11.41
N THR A 109 2.79 32.73 10.41
CA THR A 109 2.84 33.37 9.09
C THR A 109 2.49 34.84 9.19
N ALA A 110 1.46 35.21 9.96
CA ALA A 110 1.10 36.59 10.25
C ALA A 110 2.22 37.32 11.00
N ARG A 111 2.85 36.68 11.99
CA ARG A 111 4.02 37.25 12.69
C ARG A 111 5.23 37.42 11.78
N ALA A 112 5.47 36.48 10.86
CA ALA A 112 6.55 36.56 9.89
C ALA A 112 6.30 37.68 8.87
N LEU A 113 5.09 37.79 8.33
CA LEU A 113 4.68 38.88 7.45
C LEU A 113 4.78 40.25 8.14
N GLY A 114 4.33 40.33 9.40
CA GLY A 114 4.43 41.56 10.20
C GLY A 114 5.88 42.00 10.42
N LYS A 115 6.81 41.06 10.66
CA LYS A 115 8.25 41.36 10.74
C LYS A 115 8.87 41.79 9.42
N LEU A 116 8.29 41.36 8.30
CA LEU A 116 8.69 41.77 6.95
C LEU A 116 8.06 43.10 6.53
N GLY A 117 7.24 43.72 7.39
CA GLY A 117 6.64 45.02 7.15
C GLY A 117 5.33 44.99 6.35
N VAL A 118 4.71 43.80 6.19
CA VAL A 118 3.39 43.71 5.55
C VAL A 118 2.31 44.12 6.58
N PRO A 119 1.57 45.22 6.37
CA PRO A 119 0.54 45.67 7.29
C PRO A 119 -0.60 44.64 7.38
N SER A 120 -1.09 44.36 8.57
CA SER A 120 -2.20 43.41 8.73
C SER A 120 -3.52 44.01 8.26
N ALA A 121 -4.50 43.16 7.92
CA ALA A 121 -5.83 43.63 7.51
C ALA A 121 -6.52 44.49 8.59
N LYS A 122 -6.22 44.26 9.88
CA LYS A 122 -6.74 45.08 10.98
C LYS A 122 -6.10 46.47 11.02
N ASP A 123 -4.83 46.57 10.68
CA ASP A 123 -4.12 47.86 10.63
C ASP A 123 -4.65 48.72 9.49
N VAL A 124 -4.87 48.11 8.31
CA VAL A 124 -5.49 48.79 7.17
C VAL A 124 -6.89 49.27 7.53
N ALA A 125 -7.72 48.43 8.17
CA ALA A 125 -9.06 48.82 8.59
C ALA A 125 -9.07 49.96 9.63
N ALA A 126 -8.15 49.93 10.61
CA ALA A 126 -7.99 51.00 11.59
C ALA A 126 -7.54 52.30 10.93
N LEU A 127 -6.64 52.24 9.95
CA LEU A 127 -6.20 53.40 9.19
C LEU A 127 -7.33 53.97 8.32
N SER A 128 -8.08 53.13 7.61
CA SER A 128 -9.26 53.55 6.84
C SER A 128 -10.25 54.30 7.72
N LYS A 129 -10.55 53.78 8.91
CA LYS A 129 -11.47 54.43 9.85
C LYS A 129 -10.96 55.80 10.32
N ARG A 130 -9.65 55.93 10.58
CA ARG A 130 -9.03 57.22 10.90
C ARG A 130 -9.07 58.19 9.72
N ILE A 131 -8.87 57.70 8.49
CA ILE A 131 -8.97 58.50 7.27
C ILE A 131 -10.40 59.01 7.08
N ASP A 132 -11.42 58.17 7.31
CA ASP A 132 -12.82 58.58 7.22
C ASP A 132 -13.15 59.67 8.25
N GLU A 133 -12.67 59.51 9.47
CA GLU A 133 -12.88 60.47 10.56
C GLU A 133 -12.15 61.81 10.30
N LEU A 134 -10.93 61.75 9.77
CA LEU A 134 -10.17 62.93 9.38
C LEU A 134 -10.78 63.61 8.15
N SER A 135 -11.26 62.84 7.17
CA SER A 135 -11.99 63.33 6.00
C SER A 135 -13.26 64.06 6.42
N ALA A 136 -13.99 63.53 7.41
CA ALA A 136 -15.15 64.20 7.99
C ALA A 136 -14.78 65.52 8.70
N GLN A 137 -13.64 65.58 9.39
CA GLN A 137 -13.15 66.81 10.03
C GLN A 137 -12.66 67.85 9.01
N VAL A 138 -11.96 67.42 7.94
CA VAL A 138 -11.52 68.30 6.85
C VAL A 138 -12.71 68.80 6.05
N ALA A 139 -13.73 67.98 5.80
CA ALA A 139 -14.98 68.44 5.18
C ALA A 139 -15.70 69.49 6.05
N LYS A 140 -15.68 69.32 7.38
CA LYS A 140 -16.21 70.34 8.32
C LYS A 140 -15.40 71.63 8.33
N LEU A 141 -14.08 71.58 8.16
CA LEU A 141 -13.20 72.75 8.14
C LEU A 141 -13.19 73.45 6.77
N GLY A 142 -13.15 72.69 5.67
CA GLY A 142 -13.22 73.16 4.28
C GLY A 142 -14.61 73.68 3.90
N GLY A 143 -15.66 73.17 4.53
CA GLY A 143 -17.03 73.69 4.42
C GLY A 143 -17.21 75.12 4.97
N LYS A 144 -16.20 75.68 5.66
CA LYS A 144 -16.23 77.07 6.14
C LYS A 144 -15.75 78.09 5.09
N ALA A 145 -15.14 77.65 3.97
CA ALA A 145 -14.67 78.57 2.93
C ALA A 145 -15.62 78.71 1.71
N THR A 146 -16.69 77.92 1.60
CA THR A 146 -17.69 78.11 0.53
C THR A 146 -19.10 77.74 1.00
N ALA A 147 -19.67 78.56 1.88
CA ALA A 147 -21.10 78.46 2.18
C ALA A 147 -21.73 79.80 2.60
N THR A 148 -21.45 80.88 1.87
CA THR A 148 -22.42 81.96 1.70
C THR A 148 -23.13 81.74 0.37
N LYS A 149 -24.16 80.88 0.34
CA LYS A 149 -25.39 81.18 -0.40
C LYS A 149 -26.56 80.26 -0.05
N ALA A 150 -27.60 80.93 0.43
CA ALA A 150 -29.01 80.64 0.24
C ALA A 150 -29.60 79.37 0.86
N ALA A 151 -30.34 79.62 1.95
CA ALA A 151 -31.57 78.93 2.26
C ALA A 151 -32.54 78.95 1.06
N ALA A 152 -33.03 77.77 0.66
CA ALA A 152 -34.31 77.63 -0.01
C ALA A 152 -34.86 76.20 0.20
N LYS A 153 -35.98 76.14 0.93
CA LYS A 153 -37.09 75.16 0.91
C LYS A 153 -36.88 73.86 0.11
N THR A 154 -37.19 72.72 0.75
CA THR A 154 -38.50 72.05 0.53
C THR A 154 -38.73 70.93 1.54
N ALA A 155 -39.97 70.87 2.05
CA ALA A 155 -40.48 69.89 2.98
C ALA A 155 -40.55 68.49 2.35
N ALA A 156 -40.14 67.47 3.11
CA ALA A 156 -40.33 66.07 2.77
C ALA A 156 -41.62 65.54 3.44
N LYS A 157 -42.56 65.07 2.61
CA LYS A 157 -43.73 64.27 2.99
C LYS A 157 -43.30 62.81 3.15
N PRO A 158 -43.73 62.07 4.20
CA PRO A 158 -43.31 60.69 4.41
C PRO A 158 -44.25 59.71 3.67
N ALA A 159 -43.68 58.69 3.03
CA ALA A 159 -44.44 57.54 2.54
C ALA A 159 -43.65 56.23 2.72
N ALA A 160 -44.11 55.49 3.72
CA ALA A 160 -44.25 54.03 3.84
C ALA A 160 -43.30 53.07 3.09
N LYS A 161 -42.73 52.18 3.92
CA LYS A 161 -42.26 50.82 3.65
C LYS A 161 -43.16 50.05 2.66
N THR A 162 -42.57 49.21 1.81
CA THR A 162 -42.69 47.74 1.93
C THR A 162 -41.66 47.00 1.08
N ALA A 163 -41.18 45.90 1.67
CA ALA A 163 -40.13 45.00 1.23
C ALA A 163 -40.42 44.28 -0.09
N ALA A 164 -39.37 44.09 -0.90
CA ALA A 164 -39.34 43.05 -1.91
C ALA A 164 -38.05 42.23 -1.73
N LYS A 165 -38.21 40.93 -1.42
CA LYS A 165 -37.43 39.77 -1.90
C LYS A 165 -37.33 38.68 -0.81
N PRO A 166 -37.69 37.45 -1.17
CA PRO A 166 -36.85 36.32 -0.84
C PRO A 166 -36.40 35.60 -2.11
N ALA A 167 -35.08 35.39 -2.22
CA ALA A 167 -34.51 34.41 -3.12
C ALA A 167 -34.45 33.06 -2.39
N ALA A 168 -35.06 32.03 -2.97
CA ALA A 168 -34.85 30.64 -2.56
C ALA A 168 -34.50 29.81 -3.79
N LYS A 169 -33.26 29.29 -3.81
CA LYS A 169 -32.84 28.16 -4.65
C LYS A 169 -33.47 26.87 -4.12
N PRO A 170 -33.63 25.86 -4.99
CA PRO A 170 -33.21 24.52 -4.61
C PRO A 170 -32.16 23.96 -5.57
N ALA A 171 -31.21 23.25 -4.98
CA ALA A 171 -30.28 22.38 -5.66
C ALA A 171 -30.95 21.06 -6.06
N ALA A 172 -30.59 20.48 -7.20
CA ALA A 172 -30.45 19.03 -7.37
C ALA A 172 -29.69 18.69 -8.66
N LYS A 173 -28.60 17.97 -8.47
CA LYS A 173 -27.68 17.40 -9.45
C LYS A 173 -28.20 16.01 -9.81
N ARG A 174 -28.25 15.62 -11.09
CA ARG A 174 -28.07 14.21 -11.46
C ARG A 174 -27.47 14.06 -12.86
N ALA A 175 -26.31 13.42 -12.86
CA ALA A 175 -25.57 12.96 -14.02
C ALA A 175 -26.25 11.75 -14.68
N ALA A 176 -26.11 11.62 -15.99
CA ALA A 176 -26.20 10.35 -16.67
C ALA A 176 -25.34 10.32 -17.94
N ARG A 177 -24.62 9.21 -18.08
CA ARG A 177 -24.25 8.52 -19.33
C ARG A 177 -22.83 8.72 -19.88
N LYS A 178 -21.96 7.78 -19.50
CA LYS A 178 -21.02 7.11 -20.41
C LYS A 178 -20.95 5.62 -20.05
N THR A 179 -21.31 4.77 -21.01
CA THR A 179 -20.72 3.44 -21.30
C THR A 179 -21.49 2.81 -22.46
N ALA A 180 -20.79 2.64 -23.58
CA ALA A 180 -20.83 1.54 -24.53
C ALA A 180 -19.56 1.69 -25.39
#